data_AF-A0A5B8XMX9-F1
#
_entry.id   AF-A0A5B8XMX9-F1
#
_cell.length_a   1.000
_cell.length_b   1.000
_cell.length_c   1.000
_cell.angle_alpha   90.00
_cell.angle_beta   90.00
_cell.angle_gamma   90.00
#
_symmetry.space_group_name_H-M   'P 1'
#
loop_
_entity.id
_entity.type
_entity.pdbx_description
1 polymer ?
#
loop_
_entity_poly.entity_id
_entity_poly.type
_entity_poly.pdbx_seq_one_letter_code
_entity_poly.pdbx_strand_id
1 'polypeptide(L)'
;MNGVSEQVSVDGHIEKYATSIVADFRVLRLQMPLLFERGEIAYLDDASGRGVRKIDRTSRTYRLDLPVLTIWDFDQKAWFRYPGLLEKRTSLDIWLMGQSNFSQDWPWMAGAGISYYQWKGIAAGIWGGWSTEPFRDGLEGIGSQYPQTITGRHEGFWIGVEVTLFAGEFALELWDYLVAKDKKHRELFGWQSR
;
A
#
# COMPACT_ATOMS: atom_id res chain seq x y z
N MET A 1 -35.86 21.44 13.09
CA MET A 1 -34.58 22.12 12.92
C MET A 1 -33.87 21.42 11.78
N ASN A 2 -33.65 22.13 10.68
CA ASN A 2 -33.03 21.59 9.47
C ASN A 2 -31.55 21.32 9.78
N GLY A 3 -31.13 20.06 9.67
CA GLY A 3 -29.73 19.67 9.78
C GLY A 3 -28.97 20.25 8.59
N VAL A 4 -28.31 21.37 8.80
CA VAL A 4 -27.31 21.89 7.88
C VAL A 4 -26.13 20.93 8.00
N SER A 5 -25.97 20.04 7.03
CA SER A 5 -24.67 19.40 6.82
C SER A 5 -23.73 20.48 6.31
N GLU A 6 -23.04 21.16 7.22
CA GLU A 6 -21.95 22.06 6.85
C GLU A 6 -20.90 21.23 6.11
N GLN A 7 -20.75 21.51 4.81
CA GLN A 7 -19.69 20.94 4.00
C GLN A 7 -18.38 21.58 4.43
N VAL A 8 -17.71 20.97 5.40
CA VAL A 8 -16.34 21.33 5.78
C VAL A 8 -15.43 21.01 4.59
N SER A 9 -14.90 22.04 3.93
CA SER A 9 -13.86 21.86 2.93
C SER A 9 -12.54 21.57 3.64
N VAL A 10 -11.99 20.40 3.36
CA VAL A 10 -10.73 19.94 3.95
C VAL A 10 -9.64 20.00 2.90
N ASP A 11 -8.60 20.78 3.16
CA ASP A 11 -7.42 20.90 2.31
C ASP A 11 -6.19 20.50 3.13
N GLY A 12 -5.44 19.52 2.66
CA GLY A 12 -4.42 18.86 3.48
C GLY A 12 -3.36 18.15 2.66
N HIS A 13 -2.16 18.08 3.23
CA HIS A 13 -1.06 17.30 2.66
C HIS A 13 -0.77 16.12 3.58
N ILE A 14 -0.80 14.92 3.01
CA ILE A 14 -0.57 13.67 3.73
C ILE A 14 0.65 12.99 3.09
N GLU A 15 1.72 12.87 3.87
CA GLU A 15 2.87 12.03 3.54
C GLU A 15 2.59 10.59 3.98
N LYS A 16 2.96 9.62 3.14
CA LYS A 16 2.74 8.20 3.43
C LYS A 16 4.02 7.44 3.24
N TYR A 17 4.36 6.65 4.25
CA TYR A 17 5.49 5.74 4.25
C TYR A 17 4.97 4.32 4.42
N ALA A 18 5.28 3.43 3.49
CA ALA A 18 4.87 2.03 3.57
C ALA A 18 6.09 1.14 3.74
N THR A 19 6.03 0.21 4.68
CA THR A 19 6.93 -0.94 4.72
C THR A 19 6.10 -2.19 4.50
N SER A 20 6.47 -3.03 3.53
CA SER A 20 5.62 -4.14 3.09
C SER A 20 6.37 -5.46 3.14
N ILE A 21 5.65 -6.52 3.52
CA ILE A 21 6.01 -7.87 3.10
C ILE A 21 5.38 -8.09 1.73
N VAL A 22 6.21 -8.50 0.77
CA VAL A 22 5.81 -8.69 -0.62
C VAL A 22 5.93 -10.16 -0.97
N ALA A 23 4.82 -10.76 -1.36
CA ALA A 23 4.79 -12.06 -2.02
C ALA A 23 4.62 -11.82 -3.52
N ASP A 24 5.74 -11.87 -4.24
CA ASP A 24 5.78 -11.70 -5.70
C ASP A 24 5.62 -13.07 -6.36
N PHE A 25 4.38 -13.40 -6.72
CA PHE A 25 4.10 -14.60 -7.51
C PHE A 25 4.21 -14.26 -8.99
N ARG A 26 4.67 -15.23 -9.79
CA ARG A 26 4.99 -15.06 -11.20
C ARG A 26 3.95 -14.30 -12.06
N VAL A 27 2.67 -14.24 -11.67
CA VAL A 27 1.60 -13.53 -12.40
C VAL A 27 0.91 -12.43 -11.59
N LEU A 28 1.18 -12.32 -10.29
CA LEU A 28 0.57 -11.36 -9.40
C LEU A 28 1.46 -11.15 -8.19
N ARG A 29 1.46 -9.93 -7.69
CA ARG A 29 2.19 -9.60 -6.48
C ARG A 29 1.20 -9.17 -5.42
N LEU A 30 1.23 -9.89 -4.29
CA LEU A 30 0.47 -9.53 -3.11
C LEU A 30 1.38 -8.79 -2.15
N GLN A 31 0.94 -7.62 -1.71
CA GLN A 31 1.62 -6.89 -0.66
C GLN A 31 0.73 -6.74 0.55
N MET A 32 1.37 -6.86 1.70
CA MET A 32 0.79 -6.54 3.00
C MET A 32 1.55 -5.35 3.59
N PRO A 33 1.32 -4.12 3.07
CA PRO A 33 1.92 -2.92 3.62
C PRO A 33 1.44 -2.65 5.05
N LEU A 34 2.40 -2.35 5.90
CA LEU A 34 2.21 -1.52 7.07
C LEU A 34 2.42 -0.06 6.63
N LEU A 35 1.32 0.67 6.49
CA LEU A 35 1.31 2.06 6.07
C LEU A 35 1.34 2.97 7.29
N PHE A 36 2.30 3.87 7.31
CA PHE A 36 2.44 4.97 8.25
C PHE A 36 2.08 6.26 7.51
N GLU A 37 0.99 6.88 7.92
CA GLU A 37 0.47 8.12 7.37
C GLU A 37 0.78 9.24 8.35
N ARG A 38 1.43 10.29 7.86
CA ARG A 38 1.74 11.49 8.64
C ARG A 38 1.36 12.70 7.81
N GLY A 39 0.51 13.57 8.35
CA GLY A 39 0.01 14.69 7.58
C GLY A 39 -0.51 15.84 8.42
N GLU A 40 -0.70 16.97 7.76
CA GLU A 40 -1.42 18.11 8.30
C GLU A 40 -2.69 18.31 7.49
N ILE A 41 -3.82 18.28 8.18
CA ILE A 41 -5.13 18.58 7.61
C ILE A 41 -5.53 19.96 8.09
N ALA A 42 -5.68 20.90 7.15
CA ALA A 42 -6.34 22.16 7.43
C ALA A 42 -7.84 22.00 7.17
N TYR A 43 -8.65 22.46 8.11
CA TYR A 43 -10.09 22.55 7.95
C TYR A 43 -10.50 24.02 8.08
N LEU A 44 -11.39 24.45 7.19
CA LEU A 44 -12.11 25.70 7.35
C LEU A 44 -13.47 25.39 7.93
N ASP A 45 -13.72 25.93 9.13
CA ASP A 45 -15.04 25.98 9.74
C ASP A 45 -15.57 27.41 9.60
N ASP A 46 -16.76 27.54 9.01
CA ASP A 46 -17.42 28.83 8.77
C ASP A 46 -17.75 29.57 10.09
N ALA A 47 -17.79 28.85 11.23
CA ALA A 47 -18.09 29.42 12.54
C ALA A 47 -16.85 29.89 13.34
N SER A 48 -15.70 29.23 13.19
CA SER A 48 -14.53 29.40 14.09
C SER A 48 -13.21 29.79 13.39
N GLY A 49 -13.17 29.81 12.05
CA GLY A 49 -11.99 30.14 11.27
C GLY A 49 -11.16 28.91 10.87
N ARG A 50 -9.94 29.17 10.34
CA ARG A 50 -9.05 28.11 9.81
C ARG A 50 -8.35 27.37 10.95
N GLY A 51 -8.59 26.07 11.09
CA GLY A 51 -7.87 25.16 11.97
C GLY A 51 -6.85 24.31 11.21
N VAL A 52 -5.75 23.93 11.85
CA VAL A 52 -4.76 22.96 11.32
C VAL A 52 -4.58 21.86 12.35
N ARG A 53 -4.73 20.60 11.93
CA ARG A 53 -4.53 19.42 12.80
C ARG A 53 -3.55 18.45 12.18
N LYS A 54 -2.63 17.95 13.00
CA LYS A 54 -1.68 16.89 12.65
C LYS A 54 -2.34 15.53 12.81
N ILE A 55 -2.13 14.65 11.84
CA ILE A 55 -2.60 13.28 11.83
C ILE A 55 -1.39 12.36 11.75
N ASP A 56 -1.32 11.42 12.68
CA ASP A 56 -0.42 10.27 12.64
C ASP A 56 -1.30 9.01 12.71
N ARG A 57 -1.33 8.23 11.62
CA ARG A 57 -2.14 7.01 11.52
C ARG A 57 -1.28 5.84 11.05
N THR A 58 -1.58 4.66 11.57
CA THR A 58 -1.05 3.41 11.02
C THR A 58 -2.20 2.60 10.45
N SER A 59 -2.11 2.23 9.17
CA SER A 59 -3.11 1.43 8.48
C SER A 59 -2.48 0.13 7.96
N ARG A 60 -3.27 -0.94 7.94
CA ARG A 60 -2.87 -2.23 7.35
C ARG A 60 -3.75 -2.45 6.14
N THR A 61 -3.13 -2.52 4.97
CA THR A 61 -3.85 -2.61 3.70
C THR A 61 -3.34 -3.79 2.90
N TYR A 62 -4.05 -4.13 1.83
CA TYR A 62 -3.61 -5.15 0.89
C TYR A 62 -3.53 -4.54 -0.49
N ARG A 63 -2.36 -4.71 -1.13
CA ARG A 63 -2.12 -4.25 -2.50
C ARG A 63 -1.94 -5.45 -3.41
N LEU A 64 -2.66 -5.45 -4.51
CA LEU A 64 -2.51 -6.41 -5.59
C LEU A 64 -1.86 -5.68 -6.77
N ASP A 65 -0.69 -6.13 -7.18
CA ASP A 65 -0.03 -5.66 -8.39
C ASP A 65 -0.09 -6.75 -9.47
N LEU A 66 -0.46 -6.35 -10.68
CA LEU A 66 -0.53 -7.22 -11.85
C LEU A 66 0.52 -6.78 -12.88
N PRO A 67 1.41 -7.68 -13.32
CA PRO A 67 2.40 -7.36 -14.32
C PRO A 67 1.72 -7.32 -15.69
N VAL A 68 1.88 -6.22 -16.41
CA VAL A 68 1.17 -6.01 -17.69
C VAL A 68 2.11 -6.07 -18.88
N LEU A 69 3.31 -5.51 -18.76
CA LEU A 69 4.23 -5.41 -19.88
C LEU A 69 5.67 -5.39 -19.39
N THR A 70 6.51 -6.27 -19.91
CA THR A 70 7.95 -6.11 -19.81
C THR A 70 8.39 -5.22 -20.95
N ILE A 71 8.86 -4.02 -20.59
CA ILE A 71 9.45 -3.06 -21.52
C ILE A 71 10.70 -3.69 -22.12
N TRP A 72 11.59 -4.19 -21.26
CA TRP A 72 12.87 -4.74 -21.66
C TRP A 72 13.29 -5.91 -20.78
N ASP A 73 13.63 -7.02 -21.43
CA ASP A 73 14.23 -8.19 -20.81
C ASP A 73 15.75 -8.15 -21.05
N PHE A 74 16.51 -8.01 -19.97
CA PHE A 74 17.97 -7.86 -20.06
C PHE A 74 18.68 -9.17 -20.43
N ASP A 75 18.11 -10.31 -20.06
CA ASP A 75 18.71 -11.63 -20.30
C ASP A 75 18.44 -12.08 -21.74
N GLN A 76 17.23 -11.88 -22.23
CA GLN A 76 16.83 -12.27 -23.59
C GLN A 76 17.02 -11.16 -24.62
N LYS A 77 17.41 -9.95 -24.19
CA LYS A 77 17.60 -8.75 -25.04
C LYS A 77 16.39 -8.48 -25.93
N ALA A 78 15.20 -8.56 -25.34
CA ALA A 78 13.95 -8.46 -26.07
C ALA A 78 13.05 -7.35 -25.51
N TRP A 79 12.39 -6.63 -26.41
CA TRP A 79 11.44 -5.57 -26.09
C TRP A 79 10.00 -6.08 -26.07
N PHE A 80 9.15 -5.42 -25.28
CA PHE A 80 7.69 -5.50 -25.34
C PHE A 80 7.13 -6.92 -25.34
N ARG A 81 7.31 -7.61 -24.21
CA ARG A 81 6.78 -8.96 -24.02
C ARG A 81 5.86 -9.01 -22.82
N TYR A 82 5.02 -10.04 -22.81
CA TYR A 82 4.29 -10.35 -21.60
C TYR A 82 5.29 -10.81 -20.51
N PRO A 83 5.21 -10.28 -19.28
CA PRO A 83 6.14 -10.63 -18.20
C PRO A 83 6.17 -12.12 -17.86
N GLY A 84 5.08 -12.85 -18.15
CA GLY A 84 5.05 -14.32 -18.12
C GLY A 84 5.48 -14.95 -16.79
N LEU A 85 5.83 -16.23 -16.85
CA LEU A 85 6.34 -17.02 -15.72
C LEU A 85 7.87 -16.99 -15.67
N LEU A 86 8.47 -15.81 -15.62
CA LEU A 86 9.94 -15.70 -15.59
C LEU A 86 10.48 -16.07 -14.20
N GLU A 87 11.24 -17.17 -14.12
CA GLU A 87 11.79 -17.73 -12.87
C GLU A 87 12.73 -16.74 -12.16
N LYS A 88 13.57 -16.03 -12.92
CA LYS A 88 14.56 -15.08 -12.39
C LYS A 88 14.48 -13.81 -13.23
N ARG A 89 13.64 -12.87 -12.78
CA ARG A 89 13.39 -11.64 -13.51
C ARG A 89 14.61 -10.73 -13.49
N THR A 90 15.11 -10.44 -14.68
CA THR A 90 16.07 -9.38 -14.95
C THR A 90 15.43 -8.52 -16.03
N SER A 91 14.51 -7.65 -15.63
CA SER A 91 13.59 -6.97 -16.56
C SER A 91 13.17 -5.60 -16.06
N LEU A 92 12.71 -4.78 -16.99
CA LEU A 92 11.98 -3.56 -16.70
C LEU A 92 10.50 -3.81 -16.99
N ASP A 93 9.67 -3.85 -15.94
CA ASP A 93 8.28 -4.25 -16.02
C ASP A 93 7.33 -3.11 -15.63
N ILE A 94 6.22 -2.98 -16.37
CA ILE A 94 5.08 -2.15 -16.01
C ILE A 94 4.07 -3.01 -15.25
N TRP A 95 3.57 -2.44 -14.16
CA TRP A 95 2.60 -3.04 -13.27
C TRP A 95 1.38 -2.14 -13.12
N LEU A 96 0.20 -2.73 -13.09
CA LEU A 96 -1.01 -2.09 -12.61
C LEU A 96 -1.22 -2.48 -11.16
N MET A 97 -1.73 -1.56 -10.35
CA MET A 97 -1.99 -1.83 -8.94
C MET A 97 -3.40 -1.46 -8.53
N GLY A 98 -3.93 -2.25 -7.62
CA GLY A 98 -5.14 -1.97 -6.86
C GLY A 98 -4.88 -2.20 -5.39
N GLN A 99 -5.26 -1.24 -4.55
CA GLN A 99 -5.20 -1.38 -3.09
C GLN A 99 -6.60 -1.23 -2.51
N SER A 100 -6.94 -2.07 -1.53
CA SER A 100 -8.17 -1.96 -0.76
C SER A 100 -7.92 -2.27 0.71
N ASN A 101 -8.79 -1.73 1.57
CA ASN A 101 -8.82 -2.01 2.99
C ASN A 101 -10.02 -2.86 3.40
N PHE A 102 -9.86 -3.62 4.48
CA PHE A 102 -10.93 -4.44 5.07
C PHE A 102 -11.86 -3.65 6.02
N SER A 103 -11.59 -2.36 6.29
CA SER A 103 -12.42 -1.51 7.17
C SER A 103 -13.71 -1.03 6.48
N GLN A 104 -14.78 -0.75 7.24
CA GLN A 104 -16.11 -0.36 6.72
C GLN A 104 -16.14 0.89 5.83
N ASP A 105 -15.19 1.79 5.99
CA ASP A 105 -14.97 2.90 5.08
C ASP A 105 -13.83 2.48 4.13
N TRP A 106 -14.13 2.19 2.86
CA TRP A 106 -13.18 1.61 1.90
C TRP A 106 -12.35 2.68 1.17
N PRO A 107 -11.13 3.03 1.66
CA PRO A 107 -10.16 3.66 0.78
C PRO A 107 -9.78 2.68 -0.31
N TRP A 108 -9.78 3.17 -1.55
CA TRP A 108 -9.24 2.44 -2.67
C TRP A 108 -8.17 3.28 -3.35
N MET A 109 -7.13 2.60 -3.82
CA MET A 109 -6.08 3.20 -4.62
C MET A 109 -5.97 2.42 -5.91
N ALA A 110 -5.86 3.13 -7.03
CA ALA A 110 -5.59 2.53 -8.33
C ALA A 110 -4.45 3.29 -8.99
N GLY A 111 -3.56 2.57 -9.65
CA GLY A 111 -2.41 3.20 -10.28
C GLY A 111 -1.59 2.26 -11.12
N ALA A 112 -0.45 2.76 -11.56
CA ALA A 112 0.54 2.00 -12.29
C ALA A 112 1.95 2.32 -11.79
N GLY A 113 2.89 1.45 -12.09
CA GLY A 113 4.28 1.71 -11.82
C GLY A 113 5.20 0.95 -12.74
N ILE A 114 6.46 1.34 -12.67
CA ILE A 114 7.55 0.72 -13.40
C ILE A 114 8.49 0.14 -12.35
N SER A 115 8.79 -1.14 -12.48
CA SER A 115 9.71 -1.87 -11.61
C SER A 115 10.90 -2.37 -12.41
N TYR A 116 12.08 -2.02 -11.95
CA TYR A 116 13.36 -2.51 -12.44
C TYR A 116 13.82 -3.68 -11.57
N TYR A 117 13.88 -4.86 -12.17
CA TYR A 117 14.33 -6.10 -11.54
C TYR A 117 15.79 -6.36 -11.90
N GLN A 118 16.64 -6.48 -10.88
CA GLN A 118 18.06 -6.82 -11.05
C GLN A 118 18.53 -7.81 -9.96
N TRP A 119 19.58 -8.56 -10.28
CA TRP A 119 20.27 -9.44 -9.33
C TRP A 119 19.41 -10.54 -8.69
N LYS A 120 18.45 -11.10 -9.46
CA LYS A 120 17.73 -12.33 -9.10
C LYS A 120 17.07 -12.27 -7.71
N GLY A 121 16.53 -11.11 -7.34
CA GLY A 121 15.88 -10.94 -6.04
C GLY A 121 15.75 -9.51 -5.55
N ILE A 122 16.27 -8.50 -6.25
CA ILE A 122 16.07 -7.10 -5.88
C ILE A 122 15.27 -6.41 -6.97
N ALA A 123 14.26 -5.64 -6.57
CA ALA A 123 13.53 -4.77 -7.48
C ALA A 123 13.44 -3.36 -6.91
N ALA A 124 13.58 -2.36 -7.77
CA ALA A 124 13.32 -0.96 -7.46
C ALA A 124 12.18 -0.47 -8.34
N GLY A 125 11.16 0.13 -7.74
CA GLY A 125 9.96 0.56 -8.43
C GLY A 125 9.57 1.99 -8.13
N ILE A 126 9.01 2.66 -9.13
CA ILE A 126 8.32 3.94 -8.98
C ILE A 126 6.85 3.69 -9.31
N TRP A 127 5.99 4.19 -8.45
CA TRP A 127 4.56 3.92 -8.44
C TRP A 127 3.80 5.24 -8.34
N GLY A 128 2.64 5.31 -8.98
CA GLY A 128 1.76 6.46 -8.81
C GLY A 128 0.35 6.17 -9.28
N GLY A 129 -0.58 7.02 -8.88
CA GLY A 129 -1.97 6.84 -9.23
C GLY A 129 -2.90 7.79 -8.52
N TRP A 130 -4.15 7.36 -8.41
CA TRP A 130 -5.21 8.06 -7.70
C TRP A 130 -5.58 7.29 -6.44
N SER A 131 -5.92 8.02 -5.38
CA SER A 131 -6.41 7.45 -4.13
C SER A 131 -7.63 8.21 -3.66
N THR A 132 -8.58 7.48 -3.08
CA THR A 132 -9.69 8.06 -2.33
C THR A 132 -9.60 7.52 -0.93
N GLU A 133 -9.55 8.40 0.04
CA GLU A 133 -9.48 8.03 1.45
C GLU A 133 -10.62 8.68 2.21
N PRO A 134 -11.56 7.88 2.73
CA PRO A 134 -12.52 8.39 3.68
C PRO A 134 -11.76 8.77 4.95
N PHE A 135 -11.97 10.00 5.41
CA PHE A 135 -11.56 10.40 6.74
C PHE A 135 -12.81 10.50 7.60
N ARG A 136 -12.75 9.85 8.76
CA ARG A 136 -13.77 9.95 9.78
C ARG A 136 -13.03 10.20 11.07
N ASP A 137 -13.16 11.42 11.57
CA ASP A 137 -12.46 11.82 12.78
C ASP A 137 -13.42 12.49 13.75
N GLY A 138 -13.23 12.19 15.04
CA GLY A 138 -13.95 12.88 16.11
C GLY A 138 -13.30 14.23 16.37
N LEU A 139 -14.08 15.31 16.32
CA LEU A 139 -13.66 16.57 16.93
C LEU A 139 -13.83 16.44 18.45
N GLU A 140 -12.73 16.41 19.18
CA GLU A 140 -12.74 16.89 20.56
C GLU A 140 -12.65 18.42 20.52
N GLY A 141 -13.82 19.06 20.43
CA GLY A 141 -13.87 20.51 20.44
C GLY A 141 -15.26 21.05 20.13
N ILE A 142 -16.13 21.07 21.14
CA ILE A 142 -16.82 22.25 21.70
C ILE A 142 -17.80 21.72 22.76
N GLY A 143 -17.37 21.74 24.01
CA GLY A 143 -18.14 21.25 25.16
C GLY A 143 -18.12 19.72 25.29
N SER A 144 -17.94 19.23 26.52
CA SER A 144 -17.93 17.80 26.89
C SER A 144 -19.25 17.04 26.61
N GLN A 145 -20.18 17.63 25.87
CA GLN A 145 -21.55 17.14 25.72
C GLN A 145 -21.89 16.64 24.31
N TYR A 146 -21.15 16.99 23.25
CA TYR A 146 -21.42 16.47 21.90
C TYR A 146 -20.13 16.31 21.07
N PRO A 147 -19.57 15.10 20.95
CA PRO A 147 -18.50 14.86 19.98
C PRO A 147 -19.08 14.98 18.57
N GLN A 148 -18.76 16.07 17.86
CA GLN A 148 -19.08 16.17 16.44
C GLN A 148 -18.11 15.28 15.66
N THR A 149 -18.65 14.38 14.84
CA THR A 149 -17.83 13.57 13.93
C THR A 149 -17.77 14.28 12.60
N ILE A 150 -16.57 14.67 12.15
CA ILE A 150 -16.40 15.10 10.76
C ILE A 150 -16.19 13.83 9.94
N THR A 151 -17.06 13.64 8.95
CA THR A 151 -16.90 12.64 7.90
C THR A 151 -16.66 13.35 6.59
N GLY A 152 -15.63 12.96 5.86
CA GLY A 152 -15.41 13.42 4.50
C GLY A 152 -14.54 12.45 3.72
N ARG A 153 -14.16 12.85 2.51
CA ARG A 153 -13.31 12.07 1.64
C ARG A 153 -12.21 12.96 1.07
N HIS A 154 -10.98 12.51 1.21
CA HIS A 154 -9.83 13.11 0.54
C HIS A 154 -9.56 12.31 -0.74
N GLU A 155 -9.48 12.99 -1.88
CA GLU A 155 -9.17 12.37 -3.17
C GLU A 155 -7.97 13.07 -3.80
N GLY A 156 -7.02 12.32 -4.36
CA GLY A 156 -5.86 12.94 -4.97
C GLY A 156 -4.83 11.99 -5.56
N PHE A 157 -3.89 12.59 -6.27
CA PHE A 157 -2.73 11.91 -6.84
C PHE A 157 -1.72 11.55 -5.77
N TRP A 158 -1.03 10.44 -5.99
CA TRP A 158 0.07 10.00 -5.16
C TRP A 158 1.22 9.47 -6.02
N ILE A 159 2.43 9.57 -5.48
CA ILE A 159 3.65 8.99 -6.05
C ILE A 159 4.43 8.32 -4.93
N GLY A 160 5.09 7.20 -5.23
CA GLY A 160 5.87 6.44 -4.28
C GLY A 160 7.05 5.77 -4.93
N VAL A 161 8.07 5.50 -4.12
CA VAL A 161 9.24 4.70 -4.49
C VAL A 161 9.26 3.47 -3.60
N GLU A 162 9.66 2.33 -4.15
CA GLU A 162 9.63 1.06 -3.48
C GLU A 162 10.89 0.26 -3.78
N VAL A 163 11.45 -0.38 -2.75
CA VAL A 163 12.53 -1.36 -2.90
C VAL A 163 12.01 -2.69 -2.40
N THR A 164 12.04 -3.70 -3.24
CA THR A 164 11.63 -5.07 -2.92
C THR A 164 12.87 -5.94 -2.81
N LEU A 165 13.04 -6.58 -1.66
CA LEU A 165 14.03 -7.62 -1.45
C LEU A 165 13.33 -8.98 -1.59
N PHE A 166 14.06 -9.96 -2.12
CA PHE A 166 13.57 -11.30 -2.40
C PHE A 166 12.43 -11.36 -3.43
N ALA A 167 12.50 -10.54 -4.47
CA ALA A 167 11.49 -10.49 -5.52
C ALA A 167 11.49 -11.77 -6.41
N GLY A 168 10.32 -12.10 -6.99
CA GLY A 168 10.11 -13.29 -7.81
C GLY A 168 10.26 -14.61 -7.03
N GLU A 169 10.89 -15.62 -7.65
CA GLU A 169 11.01 -16.96 -7.04
C GLU A 169 11.85 -17.01 -5.78
N PHE A 170 12.71 -16.04 -5.56
CA PHE A 170 13.49 -16.01 -4.33
C PHE A 170 12.58 -15.90 -3.09
N ALA A 171 11.43 -15.23 -3.20
CA ALA A 171 10.42 -15.22 -2.12
C ALA A 171 9.92 -16.64 -1.80
N LEU A 172 9.67 -17.45 -2.84
CA LEU A 172 9.21 -18.83 -2.70
C LEU A 172 10.32 -19.73 -2.15
N GLU A 173 11.55 -19.60 -2.66
CA GLU A 173 12.72 -20.33 -2.16
C GLU A 173 12.98 -20.03 -0.68
N LEU A 174 12.88 -18.75 -0.28
CA LEU A 174 13.02 -18.33 1.11
C LEU A 174 11.89 -18.89 1.97
N TRP A 175 10.65 -18.86 1.48
CA TRP A 175 9.50 -19.43 2.18
C TRP A 175 9.68 -20.94 2.40
N ASP A 176 10.02 -21.69 1.35
CA ASP A 176 10.27 -23.13 1.43
C ASP A 176 11.42 -23.45 2.39
N TYR A 177 12.49 -22.66 2.37
CA TYR A 177 13.59 -22.78 3.32
C TYR A 177 13.12 -22.56 4.77
N LEU A 178 12.31 -21.52 5.02
CA LEU A 178 11.76 -21.23 6.35
C LEU A 178 10.84 -22.35 6.84
N VAL A 179 9.95 -22.85 5.99
CA VAL A 179 9.05 -23.98 6.30
C VAL A 179 9.85 -25.25 6.58
N ALA A 180 10.87 -25.55 5.77
CA ALA A 180 11.74 -26.72 6.00
C ALA A 180 12.53 -26.61 7.31
N LYS A 181 12.97 -25.40 7.69
CA LYS A 181 13.64 -25.15 8.96
C LYS A 181 12.69 -25.25 10.15
N ASP A 182 11.49 -24.68 10.05
CA ASP A 182 10.46 -24.81 11.08
C ASP A 182 10.08 -26.28 11.30
N LYS A 183 9.85 -27.04 10.22
CA LYS A 183 9.59 -28.47 10.29
C LYS A 183 10.71 -29.22 11.03
N LYS A 184 11.98 -29.00 10.64
CA LYS A 184 13.13 -29.60 11.33
C LYS A 184 13.21 -29.19 12.81
N HIS A 185 12.89 -27.93 13.12
CA HIS A 185 12.90 -27.43 14.49
C HIS A 185 11.79 -28.08 15.32
N ARG A 186 10.58 -28.23 14.78
CA ARG A 186 9.47 -28.94 15.44
C ARG A 186 9.78 -30.42 15.67
N GLU A 187 10.43 -31.07 14.70
CA GLU A 187 10.90 -32.46 14.83
C GLU A 187 11.99 -32.61 15.91
N LEU A 188 12.93 -31.67 15.99
CA LEU A 188 14.02 -31.69 16.98
C LEU A 188 13.56 -31.36 18.40
N PHE A 189 12.57 -30.49 18.57
CA PHE A 189 12.11 -30.02 19.88
C PHE A 189 10.76 -30.60 20.33
N GLY A 190 10.23 -31.60 19.61
CA GLY A 190 9.08 -32.39 20.05
C GLY A 190 7.75 -31.62 20.14
N TRP A 191 7.61 -30.49 19.44
CA TRP A 191 6.34 -29.76 19.36
C TRP A 191 5.39 -30.49 18.39
N GLN A 192 4.78 -31.57 18.87
CA GLN A 192 3.60 -32.15 18.23
C GLN A 192 2.43 -31.21 18.52
N SER A 193 1.90 -30.55 17.47
CA SER A 193 0.61 -29.89 17.55
C SER A 193 -0.45 -30.91 17.97
N ARG A 194 -1.16 -30.62 19.05
CA ARG A 194 -2.50 -31.20 19.28
C ARG A 194 -3.44 -30.75 18.17
#